data_AF-A0A7C3GRM8-F1
#
_entry.id   AF-A0A7C3GRM8-F1
#
_cell.length_a   1.000
_cell.length_b   1.000
_cell.length_c   1.000
_cell.angle_alpha   90.00
_cell.angle_beta   90.00
_cell.angle_gamma   90.00
#
_symmetry.space_group_name_H-M   'P 1'
#
loop_
_entity.id
_entity.type
_entity.pdbx_description
1 polymer ?
#
loop_
_entity_poly.entity_id
_entity_poly.type
_entity_poly.pdbx_seq_one_letter_code
_entity_poly.pdbx_strand_id
1 'polypeptide(L)'
;MSQPRSTFVATMAGGPQIVTFALDELLQRGEAIQEVIVIHLSPRIDPLTGQALVKLAAEFPDDCYQGRPCRLRFIPLRRGAERLDDIRDEEEANAAWQAIHELVATL
;
A
#
# COMPACT_ATOMS: atom_id res chain seq x y z
N MET A 1 10.32 -19.74 19.35
CA MET A 1 9.60 -19.98 18.07
C MET A 1 9.49 -18.63 17.37
N SER A 2 9.99 -18.48 16.14
CA SER A 2 9.80 -17.23 15.39
C SER A 2 8.34 -17.09 15.01
N GLN A 3 7.72 -15.96 15.34
CA GLN A 3 6.36 -15.66 14.86
C GLN A 3 6.35 -15.59 13.32
N PRO A 4 5.26 -16.04 12.67
CA PRO A 4 5.08 -15.84 11.23
C PRO A 4 5.16 -14.35 10.92
N ARG A 5 5.86 -14.06 9.82
CA ARG A 5 6.11 -12.71 9.35
C ARG A 5 4.93 -12.30 8.47
N SER A 6 4.24 -11.23 8.83
CA SER A 6 3.02 -10.81 8.14
C SER A 6 3.28 -9.59 7.25
N THR A 7 2.56 -9.52 6.13
CA THR A 7 2.53 -8.36 5.24
C THR A 7 1.19 -7.65 5.39
N PHE A 8 1.21 -6.34 5.62
CA PHE A 8 0.01 -5.51 5.66
C PHE A 8 -0.25 -4.93 4.27
N VAL A 9 -1.36 -5.32 3.65
CA VAL A 9 -1.79 -4.80 2.35
C VAL A 9 -2.94 -3.82 2.54
N ALA A 10 -2.82 -2.61 1.97
CA ALA A 10 -3.83 -1.58 2.05
C ALA A 10 -4.01 -0.84 0.72
N THR A 11 -5.21 -0.34 0.46
CA THR A 11 -5.46 0.65 -0.59
C THR A 11 -5.33 2.06 -0.03
N MET A 12 -4.82 3.00 -0.82
CA MET A 12 -4.69 4.41 -0.39
C MET A 12 -5.02 5.39 -1.52
N ALA A 13 -5.76 6.44 -1.15
CA ALA A 13 -5.97 7.66 -1.94
C ALA A 13 -5.27 8.84 -1.23
N GLY A 14 -5.97 9.95 -0.96
CA GLY A 14 -5.38 11.13 -0.32
C GLY A 14 -5.07 11.04 1.19
N GLY A 15 -5.42 9.93 1.86
CA GLY A 15 -5.34 9.80 3.32
C GLY A 15 -4.28 8.81 3.80
N PRO A 16 -2.99 9.19 3.90
CA PRO A 16 -1.92 8.29 4.33
C PRO A 16 -2.05 7.85 5.79
N GLN A 17 -2.67 8.68 6.64
CA GLN A 17 -2.85 8.40 8.07
C GLN A 17 -3.72 7.17 8.35
N ILE A 18 -4.61 6.79 7.41
CA ILE A 18 -5.43 5.58 7.59
C ILE A 18 -4.53 4.34 7.59
N VAL A 19 -3.47 4.35 6.75
CA VAL A 19 -2.49 3.25 6.70
C VAL A 19 -1.69 3.19 8.00
N THR A 20 -1.19 4.33 8.49
CA THR A 20 -0.39 4.35 9.74
C THR A 20 -1.22 4.01 10.97
N PHE A 21 -2.46 4.49 11.09
CA PHE A 21 -3.34 4.11 12.21
C PHE A 21 -3.66 2.62 12.22
N ALA A 22 -3.93 2.03 11.06
CA ALA A 22 -4.16 0.59 10.96
C ALA A 22 -2.89 -0.20 11.33
N LEU A 23 -1.72 0.26 10.86
CA LEU A 23 -0.44 -0.36 11.20
C LEU A 23 -0.15 -0.27 12.70
N ASP A 24 -0.35 0.91 13.31
CA ASP A 24 -0.17 1.12 14.75
C ASP A 24 -1.03 0.14 15.55
N GLU A 25 -2.30 -0.02 15.19
CA GLU A 25 -3.22 -0.94 15.85
C GLU A 25 -2.76 -2.41 15.72
N LEU A 26 -2.32 -2.84 14.52
CA LEU A 26 -1.78 -4.19 14.31
C LEU A 26 -0.54 -4.44 15.17
N LEU A 27 0.38 -3.47 15.21
CA LEU A 27 1.60 -3.57 16.01
C LEU A 27 1.31 -3.56 17.52
N GLN A 28 0.32 -2.79 17.97
CA GLN A 28 -0.13 -2.78 19.37
C GLN A 28 -0.74 -4.11 19.80
N ARG A 29 -1.40 -4.82 18.87
CA ARG A 29 -1.90 -6.19 19.10
C ARG A 29 -0.80 -7.26 19.10
N GLY A 30 0.43 -6.88 18.77
CA GLY A 30 1.59 -7.77 18.74
C GLY A 30 1.79 -8.50 17.40
N GLU A 31 1.13 -8.07 16.32
CA GLU A 31 1.37 -8.62 14.99
C GLU A 31 2.78 -8.28 14.49
N ALA A 32 3.46 -9.27 13.91
CA ALA A 32 4.80 -9.11 13.37
C ALA A 32 4.76 -8.64 11.90
N ILE A 33 4.38 -7.37 11.68
CA ILE A 33 4.33 -6.76 10.35
C ILE A 33 5.72 -6.31 9.88
N GLN A 34 6.20 -6.83 8.74
CA GLN A 34 7.55 -6.55 8.21
C GLN A 34 7.55 -5.83 6.87
N GLU A 35 6.39 -5.80 6.24
CA GLU A 35 6.18 -5.16 4.96
C GLU A 35 4.77 -4.56 4.95
N VAL A 36 4.70 -3.34 4.44
CA VAL A 36 3.47 -2.63 4.14
C VAL A 36 3.44 -2.42 2.64
N ILE A 37 2.40 -2.95 1.99
CA ILE A 37 2.17 -2.77 0.56
C ILE A 37 0.95 -1.87 0.39
N VAL A 38 1.16 -0.72 -0.24
CA VAL A 38 0.12 0.25 -0.53
C VAL A 38 -0.22 0.24 -2.00
N ILE A 39 -1.44 -0.17 -2.30
CA ILE A 39 -2.03 -0.14 -3.64
C ILE A 39 -2.68 1.23 -3.84
N HIS A 40 -2.39 1.88 -4.96
CA HIS A 40 -2.91 3.23 -5.23
C HIS A 40 -3.21 3.45 -6.71
N LEU A 41 -4.07 4.44 -7.01
CA LEU A 41 -4.27 4.96 -8.36
C LEU A 41 -3.14 5.93 -8.73
N SER A 42 -3.04 6.26 -10.01
CA SER A 42 -2.08 7.21 -10.55
C SER A 42 -2.22 8.58 -9.86
N PRO A 43 -1.12 9.15 -9.34
CA PRO A 43 -1.15 10.49 -8.72
C PRO A 43 -1.20 11.61 -9.78
N ARG A 44 -1.36 11.28 -11.07
CA ARG A 44 -1.32 12.27 -12.17
C ARG A 44 -2.47 13.26 -12.08
N ILE A 45 -3.68 12.77 -11.80
CA ILE A 45 -4.88 13.61 -11.78
C ILE A 45 -5.28 14.06 -10.37
N ASP A 46 -4.84 13.35 -9.34
CA ASP A 46 -5.14 13.67 -7.93
C ASP A 46 -3.86 14.05 -7.15
N PRO A 47 -3.67 15.36 -6.90
CA PRO A 47 -2.56 15.85 -6.09
C PRO A 47 -2.55 15.32 -4.65
N LEU A 48 -3.72 14.95 -4.09
CA LEU A 48 -3.81 14.44 -2.73
C LEU A 48 -3.15 13.07 -2.62
N THR A 49 -3.40 12.18 -3.60
CA THR A 49 -2.71 10.89 -3.68
C THR A 49 -1.19 11.07 -3.79
N GLY A 50 -0.71 12.00 -4.62
CA GLY A 50 0.72 12.32 -4.71
C GLY A 50 1.33 12.76 -3.37
N GLN A 51 0.65 13.68 -2.66
CA GLN A 51 1.09 14.13 -1.33
C GLN A 51 1.02 13.02 -0.28
N ALA A 52 0.02 12.15 -0.36
CA ALA A 52 -0.14 11.00 0.53
C ALA A 52 1.02 10.03 0.40
N LEU A 53 1.45 9.72 -0.83
CA LEU A 53 2.61 8.84 -1.08
C LEU A 53 3.89 9.41 -0.44
N VAL A 54 4.14 10.72 -0.61
CA VAL A 54 5.32 11.38 -0.03
C VAL A 54 5.26 11.36 1.50
N LYS A 55 4.11 11.72 2.08
CA LYS A 55 3.93 11.71 3.54
C LYS A 55 4.10 10.31 4.11
N LEU A 56 3.48 9.30 3.50
CA LEU A 56 3.59 7.94 3.97
C LEU A 56 5.02 7.42 3.86
N ALA A 57 5.74 7.73 2.78
CA ALA A 57 7.15 7.36 2.65
C ALA A 57 8.03 7.94 3.76
N ALA A 58 7.73 9.17 4.21
CA ALA A 58 8.48 9.82 5.28
C ALA A 58 8.33 9.13 6.65
N GLU A 59 7.27 8.34 6.85
CA GLU A 59 7.05 7.55 8.08
C GLU A 59 7.90 6.27 8.12
N PHE A 60 8.55 5.91 7.00
CA PHE A 60 9.35 4.68 6.87
C PHE A 60 10.83 4.95 6.53
N PRO A 61 11.56 5.77 7.31
CA PRO A 61 12.98 6.01 7.05
C PRO A 61 13.77 4.70 7.15
N ASP A 62 14.70 4.48 6.22
CA ASP A 62 15.60 3.32 6.19
C ASP A 62 14.90 1.96 6.33
N ASP A 63 13.74 1.80 5.67
CA ASP A 63 12.92 0.59 5.75
C ASP A 63 12.51 0.24 7.19
N CYS A 64 12.26 1.26 8.02
CA CYS A 64 11.85 1.10 9.41
C CYS A 64 10.61 1.94 9.74
N TYR A 65 9.68 1.36 10.50
CA TYR A 65 8.53 2.07 11.07
C TYR A 65 8.62 2.05 12.60
N GLN A 66 8.57 3.22 13.23
CA GLN A 66 8.75 3.39 14.68
C GLN A 66 10.01 2.66 15.23
N GLY A 67 11.10 2.70 14.47
CA GLY A 67 12.38 2.06 14.84
C GLY A 67 12.41 0.54 14.69
N ARG A 68 11.38 -0.08 14.10
CA ARG A 68 11.31 -1.52 13.82
C ARG A 68 11.48 -1.77 12.31
N PRO A 69 12.20 -2.81 11.88
CA PRO A 69 12.29 -3.17 10.47
C PRO A 69 10.89 -3.39 9.87
N CYS A 70 10.53 -2.57 8.89
CA CYS A 70 9.25 -2.61 8.21
C CYS A 70 9.40 -1.90 6.86
N ARG A 71 9.38 -2.66 5.76
CA ARG A 71 9.53 -2.11 4.41
C ARG A 71 8.22 -1.53 3.90
N LEU A 72 8.27 -0.37 3.26
CA LEU A 72 7.12 0.19 2.53
C LEU A 72 7.28 0.00 1.03
N ARG A 73 6.24 -0.50 0.36
CA ARG A 73 6.18 -0.60 -1.10
C ARG A 73 4.90 0.00 -1.64
N PHE A 74 5.03 0.75 -2.72
CA PHE A 74 3.91 1.30 -3.46
C PHE A 74 3.67 0.51 -4.74
N ILE A 75 2.43 0.09 -4.96
CA ILE A 75 2.00 -0.63 -6.16
C ILE A 75 0.91 0.20 -6.85
N PRO A 76 1.22 0.90 -7.95
CA PRO A 76 0.19 1.57 -8.72
C PRO A 76 -0.65 0.55 -9.48
N LEU A 77 -1.98 0.72 -9.49
CA LEU A 77 -2.86 -0.03 -10.37
C LEU A 77 -2.60 0.34 -11.84
N ARG A 78 -2.64 -0.67 -12.70
CA ARG A 78 -2.28 -0.53 -14.12
C ARG A 78 -3.25 -1.28 -15.03
N ARG A 79 -3.45 -0.76 -16.22
CA ARG A 79 -3.96 -1.49 -17.40
C ARG A 79 -2.84 -1.56 -18.42
N GLY A 80 -2.25 -2.75 -18.56
CA GLY A 80 -1.02 -2.92 -19.35
C GLY A 80 0.12 -2.05 -18.81
N ALA A 81 0.69 -1.19 -19.66
CA ALA A 81 1.78 -0.30 -19.26
C ALA A 81 1.30 0.99 -18.56
N GLU A 82 0.02 1.32 -18.67
CA GLU A 82 -0.53 2.59 -18.18
C GLU A 82 -1.00 2.46 -16.74
N ARG A 83 -0.74 3.49 -15.92
CA ARG A 83 -1.31 3.55 -14.57
C ARG A 83 -2.74 4.07 -14.66
N LEU A 84 -3.64 3.47 -13.90
CA LEU A 84 -5.03 3.90 -13.85
C LEU A 84 -5.14 5.21 -13.08
N ASP A 85 -5.70 6.23 -13.71
CA ASP A 85 -6.05 7.49 -13.05
C ASP A 85 -7.30 7.32 -12.17
N ASP A 86 -8.17 6.38 -12.52
CA ASP A 86 -9.44 6.06 -11.82
C ASP A 86 -9.92 4.67 -12.24
N ILE A 87 -11.03 4.19 -11.68
CA ILE A 87 -11.73 2.97 -12.11
C ILE A 87 -13.15 3.36 -12.53
N ARG A 88 -13.40 3.46 -13.83
CA ARG A 88 -14.61 4.04 -14.43
C ARG A 88 -15.42 3.06 -15.23
N ASP A 89 -14.80 1.97 -15.67
CA ASP A 89 -15.45 0.93 -16.45
C ASP A 89 -15.07 -0.48 -15.97
N GLU A 90 -15.70 -1.47 -16.58
CA GLU A 90 -15.50 -2.88 -16.25
C GLU A 90 -14.09 -3.37 -16.61
N GLU A 91 -13.46 -2.81 -17.65
CA GLU A 91 -12.11 -3.19 -18.03
C GLU A 91 -11.11 -2.74 -16.96
N GLU A 92 -11.23 -1.50 -16.49
CA GLU A 92 -10.41 -0.94 -15.42
C GLU A 92 -10.65 -1.66 -14.08
N ALA A 93 -11.90 -2.04 -13.79
CA ALA A 93 -12.23 -2.84 -12.61
C ALA A 93 -11.60 -4.24 -12.67
N ASN A 94 -11.65 -4.89 -13.82
CA ASN A 94 -11.00 -6.18 -14.04
C ASN A 94 -9.47 -6.08 -13.93
N ALA A 95 -8.87 -5.03 -14.48
CA ALA A 95 -7.44 -4.78 -14.34
C ALA A 95 -7.03 -4.58 -12.87
N ALA A 96 -7.81 -3.82 -12.10
CA ALA A 96 -7.59 -3.64 -10.67
C ALA A 96 -7.71 -4.97 -9.89
N TRP A 97 -8.74 -5.76 -10.18
CA TRP A 97 -8.93 -7.07 -9.56
C TRP A 97 -7.77 -8.02 -9.86
N GLN A 98 -7.36 -8.12 -11.13
CA GLN A 98 -6.21 -8.95 -11.54
C GLN A 98 -4.93 -8.53 -10.81
N ALA A 99 -4.63 -7.23 -10.76
CA ALA A 99 -3.44 -6.74 -10.08
C ALA A 99 -3.41 -7.09 -8.59
N ILE A 100 -4.55 -6.96 -7.89
CA ILE A 100 -4.65 -7.30 -6.46
C ILE A 100 -4.57 -8.81 -6.26
N HIS A 101 -5.24 -9.59 -7.11
CA HIS A 101 -5.22 -11.05 -7.05
C HIS A 101 -3.81 -11.59 -7.28
N GLU A 102 -3.12 -11.12 -8.31
CA GLU A 102 -1.73 -11.49 -8.61
C GLU A 102 -0.78 -11.11 -7.47
N LEU A 103 -0.93 -9.90 -6.93
CA LEU A 103 -0.16 -9.48 -5.76
C LEU A 103 -0.30 -10.48 -4.63
N VAL A 104 -1.53 -10.75 -4.19
CA VAL A 104 -1.80 -11.65 -3.05
C VAL A 104 -1.31 -13.07 -3.33
N ALA A 105 -1.45 -13.56 -4.56
CA ALA A 105 -0.98 -14.89 -4.95
C ALA A 105 0.57 -15.04 -4.91
N THR A 106 1.32 -13.94 -4.84
CA THR A 106 2.79 -13.94 -4.82
C THR A 106 3.41 -13.59 -3.47
N LEU A 107 2.58 -13.34 -2.44
CA LEU A 107 3.00 -13.13 -1.05
C LEU A 107 3.27 -14.47 -0.34
#